data_AF-A0A839VKF2-F1
#
_entry.id   AF-A0A839VKF2-F1
#
_cell.length_a   1.000
_cell.length_b   1.000
_cell.length_c   1.000
_cell.angle_alpha   90.00
_cell.angle_beta   90.00
_cell.angle_gamma   90.00
#
_symmetry.space_group_name_H-M   'P 1'
#
loop_
_entity.id
_entity.type
_entity.pdbx_description
1 polymer ?
#
loop_
_entity_poly.entity_id
_entity_poly.type
_entity_poly.pdbx_seq_one_letter_code
_entity_poly.pdbx_strand_id
1 'polypeptide(L)'
;MRTNLPVTNMEQPLRDGESIVSKTDLQGNIVYVNPYFIEISGFEEAELIGAPQNIVRHPDMPAEAFADMWSTLKSGIPWNGIVKNRCKNGNFYWVMANVTPVRENGKQVGYMSVRTRPTREQTAAADAAYRLFRQGKAKGLAIHQGEVVSTSIVARIAALTHMSLAVRIGLMMGFIMLLLTGFGIASMQDQSGGGSSAHVLGWVALLSVLVVGYFWYALHQAIMQPLKLATAVARAIAGGDLTSKFASTRKDDTGQLLRALQQMTLNLIAIIGDVRANVDSIKVSTQEIARGNMDLSGRTEAQASSLQQTAASMEQLASNVRQNAEHASEANKSASSASEVAIAGGEVVNKVTTTMGEISESARRIVDIIGIIDSIAFQTNILALNAAVEAARAGEQGRGFAVVATEVRNLAHRSSSAAKEIKSLIDVSVEKVDTGVQLVAQAGTTMEGVVSSVQRVTNIISEISIASGEQNTGIQQVNQAVTSMDEVTQQNAALVEQAAAAAASLEEQSVRLAQAVSVFKLSGEAGGLATAPARNTPSAATAPSSISNSSATRLKIK
;
A
#
# COMPACT_ATOMS: atom_id res chain seq x y z
N MET A 1 -13.82 -30.28 -35.32
CA MET A 1 -13.53 -29.98 -33.89
C MET A 1 -12.28 -29.12 -33.81
N ARG A 2 -12.23 -28.10 -32.94
CA ARG A 2 -10.99 -27.34 -32.69
C ARG A 2 -9.98 -28.21 -31.92
N THR A 3 -8.72 -28.19 -32.36
CA THR A 3 -7.59 -28.82 -31.67
C THR A 3 -6.93 -27.76 -30.80
N ASN A 4 -7.02 -27.92 -29.49
CA ASN A 4 -6.41 -26.97 -28.56
C ASN A 4 -4.98 -27.44 -28.23
N LEU A 5 -4.00 -26.56 -28.45
CA LEU A 5 -2.59 -26.74 -28.10
C LEU A 5 -2.18 -25.66 -27.08
N PRO A 6 -1.10 -25.84 -26.29
CA PRO A 6 -0.23 -27.02 -26.21
C PRO A 6 -0.89 -28.20 -25.47
N VAL A 7 -0.31 -29.39 -25.63
CA VAL A 7 -0.63 -30.58 -24.82
C VAL A 7 0.66 -31.32 -24.43
N THR A 8 0.76 -31.71 -23.17
CA THR A 8 1.84 -32.53 -22.59
C THR A 8 1.23 -33.84 -22.08
N ASN A 9 2.07 -34.84 -21.80
CA ASN A 9 1.60 -36.11 -21.22
C ASN A 9 1.68 -36.13 -19.68
N MET A 10 1.71 -34.96 -19.05
CA MET A 10 1.77 -34.82 -17.59
C MET A 10 0.36 -34.63 -17.03
N GLU A 11 -0.06 -35.55 -16.16
CA GLU A 11 -1.33 -35.44 -15.44
C GLU A 11 -1.18 -34.55 -14.20
N GLN A 12 -2.10 -33.60 -14.04
CA GLN A 12 -2.26 -32.80 -12.83
C GLN A 12 -3.50 -33.31 -12.06
N PRO A 13 -3.31 -34.04 -10.93
CA PRO A 13 -4.43 -34.62 -10.19
C PRO A 13 -5.24 -33.53 -9.47
N LEU A 14 -6.56 -33.71 -9.40
CA LEU A 14 -7.44 -32.85 -8.60
C LEU A 14 -7.20 -33.07 -7.10
N ARG A 15 -7.39 -32.05 -6.27
CA ARG A 15 -7.38 -32.17 -4.81
C ARG A 15 -8.59 -32.98 -4.35
N ASP A 16 -8.42 -33.73 -3.27
CA ASP A 16 -9.51 -34.50 -2.69
C ASP A 16 -10.48 -33.55 -1.97
N GLY A 17 -11.78 -33.74 -2.16
CA GLY A 17 -12.83 -32.92 -1.54
C GLY A 17 -13.14 -31.59 -2.25
N GLU A 18 -12.27 -31.11 -3.13
CA GLU A 18 -12.52 -29.93 -3.95
C GLU A 18 -13.25 -30.27 -5.25
N SER A 19 -14.14 -29.38 -5.69
CA SER A 19 -14.91 -29.53 -6.93
C SER A 19 -14.66 -28.35 -7.85
N ILE A 20 -14.53 -28.64 -9.14
CA ILE A 20 -14.46 -27.60 -10.17
C ILE A 20 -15.89 -27.25 -10.57
N VAL A 21 -16.24 -25.97 -10.52
CA VAL A 21 -17.58 -25.47 -10.88
C VAL A 21 -17.48 -24.51 -12.06
N SER A 22 -18.39 -24.66 -13.01
CA SER A 22 -18.63 -23.65 -14.04
C SER A 22 -20.09 -23.52 -14.40
N LYS A 23 -20.49 -22.32 -14.82
CA LYS A 23 -21.76 -22.11 -15.51
C LYS A 23 -21.49 -21.61 -16.92
N THR A 24 -22.36 -21.99 -17.83
CA THR A 24 -22.32 -21.58 -19.23
C THR A 24 -23.68 -21.10 -19.71
N ASP A 25 -23.70 -20.23 -20.72
CA ASP A 25 -24.91 -19.88 -21.46
C ASP A 25 -25.41 -21.04 -22.35
N LEU A 26 -26.48 -20.82 -23.12
CA LEU A 26 -27.02 -21.84 -24.03
C LEU A 26 -26.08 -22.18 -25.20
N GLN A 27 -25.15 -21.30 -25.52
CA GLN A 27 -24.13 -21.47 -26.56
C GLN A 27 -22.89 -22.21 -26.04
N GLY A 28 -22.79 -22.40 -24.72
CA GLY A 28 -21.66 -23.06 -24.06
C GLY A 28 -20.50 -22.12 -23.72
N ASN A 29 -20.72 -20.80 -23.73
CA ASN A 29 -19.73 -19.82 -23.24
C ASN A 29 -19.81 -19.72 -21.73
N ILE A 30 -18.66 -19.67 -21.08
CA ILE A 30 -18.53 -19.64 -19.63
C ILE A 30 -19.03 -18.29 -19.11
N VAL A 31 -19.93 -18.32 -18.14
CA VAL A 31 -20.44 -17.11 -17.44
C VAL A 31 -20.00 -17.05 -15.98
N TYR A 32 -19.50 -18.17 -15.45
CA TYR A 32 -18.99 -18.26 -14.08
C TYR A 32 -18.03 -19.45 -13.95
N VAL A 33 -16.99 -19.28 -13.15
CA VAL A 33 -16.06 -20.33 -12.72
C VAL A 33 -15.72 -20.11 -11.24
N ASN A 34 -15.47 -21.19 -10.49
CA ASN A 34 -14.97 -21.04 -9.12
C ASN A 34 -13.43 -20.92 -9.09
N PRO A 35 -12.84 -20.41 -7.99
CA PRO A 35 -11.38 -20.21 -7.89
C PRO A 35 -10.57 -21.47 -8.20
N TYR A 36 -11.06 -22.64 -7.79
CA TYR A 36 -10.35 -23.89 -8.05
C TYR A 36 -10.27 -24.23 -9.55
N PHE A 37 -11.26 -23.85 -10.36
CA PHE A 37 -11.18 -23.99 -11.81
C PHE A 37 -10.05 -23.12 -12.40
N ILE A 38 -9.94 -21.88 -11.94
CA ILE A 38 -8.88 -20.96 -12.37
C ILE A 38 -7.51 -21.58 -12.05
N GLU A 39 -7.32 -22.03 -10.80
CA GLU A 39 -6.08 -22.63 -10.33
C GLU A 39 -5.67 -23.89 -11.12
N ILE A 40 -6.56 -24.89 -11.22
CA ILE A 40 -6.23 -26.17 -11.88
C ILE A 40 -6.05 -26.03 -13.39
N SER A 41 -6.77 -25.10 -14.01
CA SER A 41 -6.67 -24.87 -15.45
C SER A 41 -5.48 -23.99 -15.82
N GLY A 42 -5.02 -23.13 -14.91
CA GLY A 42 -3.95 -22.17 -15.14
C GLY A 42 -4.33 -21.02 -16.10
N PHE A 43 -5.61 -20.88 -16.44
CA PHE A 43 -6.12 -19.71 -17.16
C PHE A 43 -6.52 -18.63 -16.17
N GLU A 44 -6.37 -17.37 -16.54
CA GLU A 44 -6.90 -16.26 -15.78
C GLU A 44 -8.42 -16.20 -15.92
N GLU A 45 -9.12 -15.66 -14.91
CA GLU A 45 -10.57 -15.53 -14.95
C GLU A 45 -11.06 -14.77 -16.19
N ALA A 46 -10.39 -13.66 -16.51
CA ALA A 46 -10.70 -12.85 -17.69
C ALA A 46 -10.56 -13.61 -19.02
N GLU A 47 -9.71 -14.65 -19.08
CA GLU A 47 -9.58 -15.52 -20.26
C GLU A 47 -10.67 -16.59 -20.32
N LEU A 48 -11.24 -16.96 -19.17
CA LEU A 48 -12.28 -17.97 -19.07
C LEU A 48 -13.67 -17.39 -19.29
N ILE A 49 -14.00 -16.24 -18.70
CA ILE A 49 -15.31 -15.62 -18.82
C ILE A 49 -15.58 -15.19 -20.26
N GLY A 50 -16.74 -15.55 -20.80
CA GLY A 50 -17.14 -15.32 -22.19
C GLY A 50 -16.51 -16.29 -23.20
N ALA A 51 -15.47 -17.03 -22.82
CA ALA A 51 -14.86 -18.04 -23.68
C ALA A 51 -15.72 -19.31 -23.74
N PRO A 52 -15.71 -20.04 -24.87
CA PRO A 52 -16.40 -21.32 -24.97
C PRO A 52 -15.79 -22.33 -23.98
N GLN A 53 -16.61 -23.11 -23.28
CA GLN A 53 -16.19 -24.12 -22.30
C GLN A 53 -15.22 -25.16 -22.88
N ASN A 54 -15.22 -25.32 -24.21
CA ASN A 54 -14.28 -26.16 -24.93
C ASN A 54 -12.84 -25.61 -24.92
N ILE A 55 -12.58 -24.42 -24.38
CA ILE A 55 -11.23 -23.88 -24.21
C ILE A 55 -10.38 -24.88 -23.43
N VAL A 56 -10.87 -25.48 -22.35
CA VAL A 56 -10.12 -26.46 -21.54
C VAL A 56 -10.16 -27.89 -22.08
N ARG A 57 -10.69 -28.10 -23.28
CA ARG A 57 -10.85 -29.45 -23.83
C ARG A 57 -9.51 -30.05 -24.24
N HIS A 58 -9.29 -31.31 -23.87
CA HIS A 58 -8.16 -32.11 -24.37
C HIS A 58 -8.44 -32.71 -25.77
N PRO A 59 -7.48 -32.71 -26.71
CA PRO A 59 -7.60 -33.31 -28.04
C PRO A 59 -7.96 -34.81 -28.04
N ASP A 60 -7.50 -35.56 -27.03
CA ASP A 60 -7.83 -36.99 -26.86
C ASP A 60 -9.32 -37.27 -26.59
N MET A 61 -10.14 -36.25 -26.30
CA MET A 61 -11.56 -36.50 -26.11
C MET A 61 -12.25 -36.76 -27.45
N PRO A 62 -12.94 -37.92 -27.61
CA PRO A 62 -13.61 -38.29 -28.86
C PRO A 62 -14.78 -37.36 -29.17
N ALA A 63 -15.16 -37.25 -30.45
CA ALA A 63 -16.24 -36.36 -30.88
C ALA A 63 -17.61 -36.84 -30.40
N GLU A 64 -17.77 -38.15 -30.32
CA GLU A 64 -18.95 -38.88 -29.90
C GLU A 64 -19.33 -38.57 -28.46
N ALA A 65 -18.35 -38.40 -27.56
CA ALA A 65 -18.60 -38.07 -26.16
C ALA A 65 -19.28 -36.70 -26.00
N PHE A 66 -18.83 -35.71 -26.78
CA PHE A 66 -19.44 -34.38 -26.75
C PHE A 66 -20.77 -34.33 -27.50
N ALA A 67 -20.92 -35.09 -28.59
CA ALA A 67 -22.18 -35.21 -29.29
C ALA A 67 -23.26 -35.79 -28.37
N ASP A 68 -22.93 -36.85 -27.63
CA ASP A 68 -23.80 -37.43 -26.61
C ASP A 68 -24.11 -36.45 -25.47
N MET A 69 -23.09 -35.73 -24.96
CA MET A 69 -23.28 -34.69 -23.95
C MET A 69 -24.29 -33.64 -24.38
N TRP A 70 -24.09 -33.01 -25.54
CA TRP A 70 -25.00 -31.97 -26.02
C TRP A 70 -26.39 -32.51 -26.36
N SER A 71 -26.49 -33.72 -26.90
CA SER A 71 -27.78 -34.36 -27.16
C SER A 71 -28.57 -34.60 -25.86
N THR A 72 -27.89 -35.10 -24.83
CA THR A 72 -28.47 -35.38 -23.50
C THR A 72 -28.90 -34.09 -22.80
N LEU A 73 -28.05 -33.06 -22.85
CA LEU A 73 -28.36 -31.79 -22.20
C LEU A 73 -29.49 -31.02 -22.90
N LYS A 74 -29.60 -31.10 -24.23
CA LYS A 74 -30.69 -30.49 -25.00
C LYS A 74 -32.03 -31.19 -24.79
N SER A 75 -32.04 -32.48 -24.40
CA SER A 75 -33.27 -33.16 -23.99
C SER A 75 -33.69 -32.82 -22.55
N GLY A 76 -32.93 -31.96 -21.87
CA GLY A 76 -33.21 -31.51 -20.50
C GLY A 76 -32.77 -32.49 -19.41
N ILE A 77 -32.00 -33.52 -19.78
CA ILE A 77 -31.50 -34.55 -18.86
C ILE A 77 -30.07 -34.20 -18.43
N PRO A 78 -29.68 -34.39 -17.15
CA PRO A 78 -28.30 -34.26 -16.73
C PRO A 78 -27.39 -35.27 -17.45
N TRP A 79 -26.17 -34.83 -17.79
CA TRP A 79 -25.15 -35.66 -18.38
C TRP A 79 -24.04 -35.93 -17.37
N ASN A 80 -23.58 -37.19 -17.27
CA ASN A 80 -22.51 -37.58 -16.35
C ASN A 80 -21.49 -38.43 -17.09
N GLY A 81 -20.22 -38.01 -17.12
CA GLY A 81 -19.18 -38.78 -17.79
C GLY A 81 -17.76 -38.34 -17.42
N ILE A 82 -16.80 -39.22 -17.74
CA ILE A 82 -15.38 -38.94 -17.55
C ILE A 82 -14.89 -38.02 -18.66
N VAL A 83 -14.28 -36.89 -18.29
CA VAL A 83 -13.76 -35.91 -19.25
C VAL A 83 -12.28 -35.66 -19.00
N LYS A 84 -11.49 -35.68 -20.07
CA LYS A 84 -10.10 -35.24 -20.09
C LYS A 84 -10.04 -33.78 -20.49
N ASN A 85 -9.50 -32.95 -19.62
CA ASN A 85 -9.27 -31.53 -19.86
C ASN A 85 -7.77 -31.24 -19.93
N ARG A 86 -7.41 -30.11 -20.52
CA ARG A 86 -6.05 -29.59 -20.56
C ARG A 86 -5.95 -28.29 -19.77
N CYS A 87 -4.79 -28.04 -19.20
CA CYS A 87 -4.35 -26.79 -18.59
C CYS A 87 -3.76 -25.85 -19.67
N LYS A 88 -3.59 -24.57 -19.33
CA LYS A 88 -2.97 -23.54 -20.21
C LYS A 88 -1.53 -23.90 -20.58
N ASN A 89 -0.78 -24.48 -19.65
CA ASN A 89 0.60 -24.95 -19.85
C ASN A 89 0.71 -26.26 -20.67
N GLY A 90 -0.42 -26.86 -21.03
CA GLY A 90 -0.50 -28.11 -21.80
C GLY A 90 -0.65 -29.39 -20.97
N ASN A 91 -0.47 -29.36 -19.64
CA ASN A 91 -0.79 -30.52 -18.78
C ASN A 91 -2.26 -30.92 -18.92
N PHE A 92 -2.62 -32.10 -18.41
CA PHE A 92 -4.00 -32.56 -18.46
C PHE A 92 -4.52 -33.00 -17.10
N TYR A 93 -5.83 -33.00 -16.93
CA TYR A 93 -6.49 -33.52 -15.74
C TYR A 93 -7.78 -34.24 -16.11
N TRP A 94 -8.10 -35.28 -15.35
CA TRP A 94 -9.34 -36.04 -15.50
C TRP A 94 -10.38 -35.59 -14.50
N VAL A 95 -11.62 -35.47 -14.94
CA VAL A 95 -12.76 -35.13 -14.09
C VAL A 95 -13.89 -36.13 -14.31
N MET A 96 -14.63 -36.43 -13.24
CA MET A 96 -16.00 -36.91 -13.35
C MET A 96 -16.90 -35.69 -13.51
N ALA A 97 -17.34 -35.42 -14.74
CA ALA A 97 -18.12 -34.23 -15.06
C ALA A 97 -19.61 -34.52 -14.95
N ASN A 98 -20.29 -33.71 -14.14
CA ASN A 98 -21.71 -33.76 -13.88
C ASN A 98 -22.33 -32.46 -14.38
N VAL A 99 -23.00 -32.50 -15.54
CA VAL A 99 -23.52 -31.31 -16.23
C VAL A 99 -25.04 -31.31 -16.20
N THR A 100 -25.63 -30.23 -15.70
CA THR A 100 -27.08 -30.09 -15.55
C THR A 100 -27.59 -28.86 -16.28
N PRO A 101 -28.70 -28.98 -17.05
CA PRO A 101 -29.40 -27.82 -17.59
C PRO A 101 -29.90 -26.88 -16.49
N VAL A 102 -29.55 -25.61 -16.57
CA VAL A 102 -30.06 -24.57 -15.66
C VAL A 102 -31.34 -24.01 -16.26
N ARG A 103 -32.40 -23.92 -15.44
CA ARG A 103 -33.69 -23.38 -15.84
C ARG A 103 -34.08 -22.19 -14.98
N GLU A 104 -34.57 -21.13 -15.62
CA GLU A 104 -35.18 -19.97 -14.98
C GLU A 104 -36.55 -19.74 -15.60
N ASN A 105 -37.59 -19.54 -14.78
CA ASN A 105 -38.97 -19.37 -15.25
C ASN A 105 -39.45 -20.49 -16.19
N GLY A 106 -39.01 -21.73 -15.93
CA GLY A 106 -39.33 -22.90 -16.76
C GLY A 106 -38.58 -22.99 -18.09
N LYS A 107 -37.80 -21.96 -18.47
CA LYS A 107 -36.97 -21.95 -19.68
C LYS A 107 -35.52 -22.30 -19.34
N GLN A 108 -34.89 -23.06 -20.21
CA GLN A 108 -33.46 -23.35 -20.06
C GLN A 108 -32.65 -22.11 -20.42
N VAL A 109 -31.74 -21.69 -19.55
CA VAL A 109 -30.91 -20.49 -19.70
C VAL A 109 -29.42 -20.79 -19.86
N GLY A 110 -29.00 -22.02 -19.55
CA GLY A 110 -27.61 -22.41 -19.62
C GLY A 110 -27.35 -23.79 -19.06
N TYR A 111 -26.10 -24.07 -18.73
CA TYR A 111 -25.66 -25.34 -18.14
C TYR A 111 -24.70 -25.10 -17.00
N MET A 112 -24.84 -25.87 -15.92
CA MET A 112 -23.93 -25.88 -14.79
C MET A 112 -23.19 -27.20 -14.76
N SER A 113 -21.86 -27.14 -14.63
CA SER A 113 -21.00 -28.30 -14.52
C SER A 113 -20.33 -28.31 -13.17
N VAL A 114 -20.50 -29.41 -12.42
CA VAL A 114 -19.73 -29.72 -11.22
C VAL A 114 -18.87 -30.93 -11.51
N ARG A 115 -17.59 -30.82 -11.20
CA ARG A 115 -16.57 -31.78 -11.61
C ARG A 115 -15.79 -32.22 -10.39
N THR A 116 -15.81 -33.52 -10.13
CA THR A 116 -15.11 -34.14 -9.00
C THR A 116 -13.96 -34.99 -9.49
N ARG A 117 -13.06 -35.34 -8.57
CA ARG A 117 -11.97 -36.26 -8.85
C ARG A 117 -12.52 -37.67 -9.19
N PRO A 118 -12.20 -38.23 -10.38
CA PRO A 118 -12.58 -39.58 -10.73
C PRO A 118 -11.63 -40.61 -10.10
N THR A 119 -12.08 -41.86 -9.97
CA THR A 119 -11.20 -42.95 -9.52
C THR A 119 -10.23 -43.34 -10.64
N ARG A 120 -9.08 -43.92 -10.27
CA ARG A 120 -8.08 -44.41 -11.24
C ARG A 120 -8.63 -45.48 -12.18
N GLU A 121 -9.54 -46.30 -11.69
CA GLU A 121 -10.22 -47.32 -12.49
C GLU A 121 -11.13 -46.68 -13.55
N GLN A 122 -11.89 -45.64 -13.17
CA GLN A 122 -12.76 -44.91 -14.09
C GLN A 122 -11.97 -44.21 -15.19
N THR A 123 -10.83 -43.59 -14.87
CA THR A 123 -10.00 -42.91 -15.88
C THR A 123 -9.32 -43.90 -16.83
N ALA A 124 -8.83 -45.04 -16.31
CA ALA A 124 -8.24 -46.09 -17.14
C ALA A 124 -9.25 -46.71 -18.11
N ALA A 125 -10.45 -47.03 -17.63
CA ALA A 125 -11.54 -47.56 -18.45
C ALA A 125 -11.98 -46.57 -19.53
N ALA A 126 -12.15 -45.30 -19.17
CA ALA A 126 -12.53 -44.25 -20.11
C ALA A 126 -11.45 -44.02 -21.17
N ASP A 127 -10.17 -43.93 -20.80
CA ASP A 127 -9.09 -43.72 -21.77
C ASP A 127 -8.98 -44.88 -22.77
N ALA A 128 -9.09 -46.13 -22.29
CA ALA A 128 -9.07 -47.30 -23.15
C ALA A 128 -10.23 -47.28 -24.18
N ALA A 129 -11.44 -46.95 -23.73
CA ALA A 129 -12.60 -46.84 -24.61
C ALA A 129 -12.47 -45.67 -25.59
N TYR A 130 -12.08 -44.48 -25.11
CA TYR A 130 -11.93 -43.29 -25.95
C TYR A 130 -10.84 -43.47 -27.01
N ARG A 131 -9.79 -44.24 -26.73
CA ARG A 131 -8.77 -44.62 -27.71
C ARG A 131 -9.35 -45.42 -28.88
N LEU A 132 -10.31 -46.32 -28.63
CA LEU A 132 -10.99 -47.08 -29.70
C LEU A 132 -11.84 -46.17 -30.60
N PHE A 133 -12.54 -45.18 -30.01
CA PHE A 133 -13.29 -44.18 -30.76
C PHE A 133 -12.34 -43.33 -31.63
N ARG A 134 -11.24 -42.82 -31.05
CA ARG A 134 -10.23 -42.04 -31.80
C ARG A 134 -9.62 -42.81 -32.98
N GLN A 135 -9.42 -44.12 -32.84
CA GLN A 135 -8.83 -44.97 -33.88
C GLN A 135 -9.86 -45.46 -34.91
N GLY A 136 -11.14 -45.09 -34.80
CA GLY A 136 -12.21 -45.60 -35.67
C GLY A 136 -12.49 -47.10 -35.49
N LYS A 137 -12.00 -47.71 -34.41
CA LYS A 137 -12.12 -49.15 -34.10
C LYS A 137 -13.26 -49.46 -33.14
N ALA A 138 -14.05 -48.46 -32.74
CA ALA A 138 -15.19 -48.61 -31.84
C ALA A 138 -16.45 -49.23 -32.49
N LYS A 139 -16.30 -50.11 -33.49
CA LYS A 139 -17.43 -50.83 -34.09
C LYS A 139 -18.12 -51.68 -33.02
N GLY A 140 -19.40 -51.44 -32.77
CA GLY A 140 -20.13 -52.14 -31.71
C GLY A 140 -20.16 -51.43 -30.35
N LEU A 141 -19.64 -50.19 -30.26
CA LEU A 141 -19.70 -49.33 -29.07
C LEU A 141 -20.38 -47.99 -29.41
N ALA A 142 -21.10 -47.44 -28.45
CA ALA A 142 -21.64 -46.08 -28.50
C ALA A 142 -21.47 -45.42 -27.13
N ILE A 143 -21.50 -44.09 -27.10
CA ILE A 143 -21.58 -43.35 -25.85
C ILE A 143 -23.04 -42.92 -25.66
N HIS A 144 -23.61 -43.24 -24.51
CA HIS A 144 -24.98 -42.86 -24.17
C HIS A 144 -25.04 -42.33 -22.74
N GLN A 145 -25.46 -41.07 -22.59
CA GLN A 145 -25.49 -40.36 -21.30
C GLN A 145 -24.14 -40.42 -20.56
N GLY A 146 -23.04 -40.39 -21.30
CA GLY A 146 -21.66 -40.37 -20.81
C GLY A 146 -21.04 -41.74 -20.50
N GLU A 147 -21.83 -42.83 -20.55
CA GLU A 147 -21.33 -44.20 -20.44
C GLU A 147 -21.02 -44.82 -21.80
N VAL A 148 -19.97 -45.63 -21.85
CA VAL A 148 -19.64 -46.43 -23.03
C VAL A 148 -20.48 -47.71 -22.99
N VAL A 149 -21.40 -47.86 -23.93
CA VAL A 149 -22.32 -48.99 -24.04
C VAL A 149 -22.04 -49.82 -25.29
N SER A 150 -22.22 -51.14 -25.20
CA SER A 150 -22.16 -52.02 -26.37
C SER A 150 -23.43 -51.90 -27.20
N THR A 151 -23.31 -51.85 -28.52
CA THR A 151 -24.43 -51.85 -29.48
C THR A 151 -24.71 -53.23 -30.07
N SER A 152 -24.09 -54.29 -29.51
CA SER A 152 -24.33 -55.68 -29.91
C SER A 152 -25.79 -56.13 -29.68
N ILE A 153 -26.23 -57.15 -30.42
CA ILE A 153 -27.57 -57.74 -30.26
C ILE A 153 -27.77 -58.27 -28.82
N VAL A 154 -26.73 -58.88 -28.24
CA VAL A 154 -26.73 -59.33 -26.84
C VAL A 154 -26.93 -58.17 -25.87
N ALA A 155 -26.28 -57.02 -26.12
CA ALA A 155 -26.47 -55.82 -25.31
C ALA A 155 -27.87 -55.21 -25.48
N ARG A 156 -28.48 -55.29 -26.67
CA ARG A 156 -29.88 -54.86 -26.88
C ARG A 156 -30.88 -55.75 -26.14
N ILE A 157 -30.62 -57.05 -26.04
CA ILE A 157 -31.42 -57.97 -25.22
C ILE A 157 -31.20 -57.69 -23.73
N ALA A 158 -29.96 -57.46 -23.30
CA ALA A 158 -29.67 -57.05 -21.93
C ALA A 158 -30.33 -55.70 -21.57
N ALA A 159 -30.49 -54.79 -22.54
CA ALA A 159 -31.19 -53.52 -22.35
C ALA A 159 -32.68 -53.66 -22.01
N LEU A 160 -33.32 -54.82 -22.24
CA LEU A 160 -34.67 -55.12 -21.74
C LEU A 160 -34.73 -55.12 -20.20
N THR A 161 -33.60 -55.31 -19.51
CA THR A 161 -33.53 -55.19 -18.04
C THR A 161 -33.49 -53.73 -17.55
N HIS A 162 -33.29 -52.76 -18.45
CA HIS A 162 -33.11 -51.33 -18.16
C HIS A 162 -34.29 -50.47 -18.67
N MET A 163 -35.43 -51.08 -18.97
CA MET A 163 -36.62 -50.39 -19.46
C MET A 163 -37.18 -49.41 -18.42
N SER A 164 -37.88 -48.38 -18.90
CA SER A 164 -38.62 -47.47 -18.02
C SER A 164 -39.64 -48.25 -17.19
N LEU A 165 -39.96 -47.72 -16.01
CA LEU A 165 -40.88 -48.37 -15.10
C LEU A 165 -42.26 -48.54 -15.75
N ALA A 166 -42.70 -47.56 -16.53
CA ALA A 166 -43.95 -47.60 -17.27
C ALA A 166 -44.00 -48.76 -18.28
N VAL A 167 -42.94 -48.98 -19.05
CA VAL A 167 -42.90 -50.07 -20.03
C VAL A 167 -42.81 -51.42 -19.33
N ARG A 168 -42.04 -51.52 -18.25
CA ARG A 168 -41.94 -52.74 -17.44
C ARG A 168 -43.29 -53.12 -16.82
N ILE A 169 -44.01 -52.14 -16.26
CA ILE A 169 -45.37 -52.33 -15.74
C ILE A 169 -46.32 -52.75 -16.88
N GLY A 170 -46.25 -52.08 -18.03
CA GLY A 170 -47.08 -52.41 -19.20
C GLY A 170 -46.87 -53.84 -19.72
N LEU A 171 -45.61 -54.29 -19.82
CA LEU A 171 -45.28 -55.66 -20.22
C LEU A 171 -45.75 -56.69 -19.18
N MET A 172 -45.57 -56.41 -17.89
CA MET A 172 -46.05 -57.28 -16.82
C MET A 172 -47.58 -57.37 -16.81
N MET A 173 -48.29 -56.23 -16.90
CA MET A 173 -49.76 -56.19 -16.98
C MET A 173 -50.27 -56.89 -18.24
N GLY A 174 -49.62 -56.69 -19.39
CA GLY A 174 -49.95 -57.37 -20.63
C GLY A 174 -49.77 -58.89 -20.52
N PHE A 175 -48.68 -59.35 -19.89
CA PHE A 175 -48.45 -60.78 -19.65
C PHE A 175 -49.48 -61.38 -18.68
N ILE A 176 -49.85 -60.65 -17.62
CA ILE A 176 -50.90 -61.06 -16.68
C ILE A 176 -52.25 -61.14 -17.39
N MET A 177 -52.61 -60.15 -18.23
CA MET A 177 -53.84 -60.20 -19.02
C MET A 177 -53.83 -61.37 -20.01
N LEU A 178 -52.69 -61.68 -20.64
CA LEU A 178 -52.55 -62.81 -21.56
C LEU A 178 -52.71 -64.16 -20.85
N LEU A 179 -52.13 -64.30 -19.66
CA LEU A 179 -52.34 -65.48 -18.82
C LEU A 179 -53.80 -65.63 -18.38
N LEU A 180 -54.44 -64.53 -17.95
CA LEU A 180 -55.84 -64.55 -17.50
C LEU A 180 -56.82 -64.84 -18.64
N THR A 181 -56.61 -64.24 -19.81
CA THR A 181 -57.41 -64.51 -21.02
C THR A 181 -57.18 -65.91 -21.57
N GLY A 182 -55.92 -66.38 -21.60
CA GLY A 182 -55.60 -67.76 -21.98
C GLY A 182 -56.21 -68.79 -21.04
N PHE A 183 -56.17 -68.53 -19.73
CA PHE A 183 -56.86 -69.35 -18.72
C PHE A 183 -58.38 -69.33 -18.92
N GLY A 184 -58.96 -68.15 -19.17
CA GLY A 184 -60.39 -67.99 -19.47
C GLY A 184 -60.83 -68.80 -20.69
N ILE A 185 -60.13 -68.68 -21.81
CA ILE A 185 -60.42 -69.43 -23.05
C ILE A 185 -60.29 -70.95 -22.81
N ALA A 186 -59.21 -71.38 -22.15
CA ALA A 186 -58.98 -72.79 -21.82
C ALA A 186 -60.09 -73.35 -20.90
N SER A 187 -60.58 -72.55 -19.95
CA SER A 187 -61.69 -72.95 -19.07
C SER A 187 -63.04 -73.05 -19.79
N MET A 188 -63.27 -72.25 -20.85
CA MET A 188 -64.49 -72.32 -21.66
C MET A 188 -64.49 -73.51 -22.62
N GLN A 189 -63.31 -73.91 -23.12
CA GLN A 189 -63.17 -75.04 -24.06
C GLN A 189 -63.25 -76.41 -23.35
N ASP A 190 -63.09 -76.44 -22.01
CA ASP A 190 -63.18 -77.64 -21.18
C ASP A 190 -64.62 -78.05 -20.80
N GLN A 191 -65.64 -77.37 -21.34
CA GLN A 191 -67.05 -77.73 -21.12
C GLN A 191 -67.47 -79.07 -21.76
N SER A 192 -66.58 -79.73 -22.52
CA SER A 192 -66.85 -80.99 -23.25
C SER A 192 -66.52 -82.30 -22.49
N GLY A 193 -66.36 -82.28 -21.17
CA GLY A 193 -66.64 -83.46 -20.33
C GLY A 193 -65.60 -84.60 -20.26
N GLY A 194 -64.29 -84.31 -20.34
CA GLY A 194 -63.24 -85.31 -20.06
C GLY A 194 -62.46 -85.00 -18.78
N GLY A 195 -62.58 -85.78 -17.71
CA GLY A 195 -61.98 -85.48 -16.39
C GLY A 195 -60.44 -85.32 -16.30
N SER A 196 -59.70 -85.41 -17.42
CA SER A 196 -58.24 -85.26 -17.46
C SER A 196 -57.77 -83.80 -17.64
N SER A 197 -58.61 -82.92 -18.16
CA SER A 197 -58.33 -81.49 -18.42
C SER A 197 -58.43 -80.59 -17.18
N ALA A 198 -59.19 -81.02 -16.16
CA ALA A 198 -59.32 -80.28 -14.89
C ALA A 198 -57.99 -80.15 -14.12
N HIS A 199 -57.12 -81.17 -14.18
CA HIS A 199 -55.78 -81.11 -13.56
C HIS A 199 -54.84 -80.15 -14.29
N VAL A 200 -54.94 -80.06 -15.62
CA VAL A 200 -54.13 -79.14 -16.43
C VAL A 200 -54.52 -77.68 -16.13
N LEU A 201 -55.82 -77.39 -16.04
CA LEU A 201 -56.30 -76.06 -15.63
C LEU A 201 -55.84 -75.69 -14.21
N GLY A 202 -55.86 -76.64 -13.27
CA GLY A 202 -55.34 -76.44 -11.92
C GLY A 202 -53.85 -76.06 -11.88
N TRP A 203 -53.01 -76.74 -12.66
CA TRP A 203 -51.58 -76.42 -12.77
C TRP A 203 -51.33 -75.06 -13.43
N VAL A 204 -52.12 -74.71 -14.46
CA VAL A 204 -52.04 -73.40 -15.13
C VAL A 204 -52.46 -72.27 -14.18
N ALA A 205 -53.50 -72.46 -13.37
CA ALA A 205 -53.92 -71.50 -12.36
C ALA A 205 -52.84 -71.30 -11.28
N LEU A 206 -52.26 -72.39 -10.76
CA LEU A 206 -51.18 -72.33 -9.77
C LEU A 206 -49.94 -71.60 -10.33
N LEU A 207 -49.52 -71.94 -11.55
CA LEU A 207 -48.40 -71.28 -12.22
C LEU A 207 -48.68 -69.79 -12.43
N SER A 208 -49.91 -69.42 -12.80
CA SER A 208 -50.32 -68.03 -12.98
C SER A 208 -50.24 -67.24 -11.68
N VAL A 209 -50.68 -67.80 -10.56
CA VAL A 209 -50.55 -67.18 -9.23
C VAL A 209 -49.08 -67.00 -8.83
N LEU A 210 -48.24 -68.00 -9.07
CA LEU A 210 -46.80 -67.92 -8.78
C LEU A 210 -46.11 -66.85 -9.63
N VAL A 211 -46.44 -66.73 -10.92
CA VAL A 211 -45.89 -65.71 -11.81
C VAL A 211 -46.36 -64.30 -11.41
N VAL A 212 -47.64 -64.13 -11.07
CA VAL A 212 -48.17 -62.86 -10.55
C VAL A 212 -47.49 -62.48 -9.24
N GLY A 213 -47.33 -63.42 -8.32
CA GLY A 213 -46.63 -63.21 -7.05
C GLY A 213 -45.16 -62.83 -7.23
N TYR A 214 -44.47 -63.49 -8.17
CA TYR A 214 -43.09 -63.14 -8.55
C TYR A 214 -43.01 -61.74 -9.14
N PHE A 215 -43.90 -61.38 -10.07
CA PHE A 215 -43.93 -60.04 -10.67
C PHE A 215 -44.27 -58.95 -9.66
N TRP A 216 -45.22 -59.19 -8.74
CA TRP A 216 -45.49 -58.30 -7.62
C TRP A 216 -44.24 -58.08 -6.76
N TYR A 217 -43.57 -59.15 -6.34
CA TYR A 217 -42.36 -59.06 -5.53
C TYR A 217 -41.23 -58.32 -6.28
N ALA A 218 -41.00 -58.66 -7.54
CA ALA A 218 -39.98 -58.03 -8.38
C ALA A 218 -40.26 -56.53 -8.60
N LEU A 219 -41.52 -56.15 -8.85
CA LEU A 219 -41.93 -54.76 -9.02
C LEU A 219 -41.85 -53.99 -7.70
N HIS A 220 -42.29 -54.60 -6.60
CA HIS A 220 -42.21 -54.02 -5.26
C HIS A 220 -40.76 -53.70 -4.89
N GLN A 221 -39.83 -54.65 -5.06
CA GLN A 221 -38.41 -54.40 -4.81
C GLN A 221 -37.83 -53.36 -5.78
N ALA A 222 -38.25 -53.39 -7.05
CA ALA A 222 -37.78 -52.45 -8.05
C ALA A 222 -38.28 -51.01 -7.84
N ILE A 223 -39.36 -50.78 -7.08
CA ILE A 223 -39.90 -49.43 -6.81
C ILE A 223 -39.59 -48.96 -5.39
N MET A 224 -39.87 -49.80 -4.38
CA MET A 224 -39.85 -49.39 -2.98
C MET A 224 -38.43 -49.19 -2.45
N GLN A 225 -37.46 -50.02 -2.84
CA GLN A 225 -36.08 -49.83 -2.35
C GLN A 225 -35.45 -48.52 -2.86
N PRO A 226 -35.50 -48.20 -4.17
CA PRO A 226 -34.95 -46.93 -4.66
C PRO A 226 -35.70 -45.71 -4.11
N LEU A 227 -37.02 -45.77 -3.92
CA LEU A 227 -37.77 -44.67 -3.31
C LEU A 227 -37.40 -44.46 -1.85
N LYS A 228 -37.20 -45.54 -1.07
CA LYS A 228 -36.70 -45.45 0.31
C LYS A 228 -35.33 -44.81 0.36
N LEU A 229 -34.41 -45.20 -0.53
CA LEU A 229 -33.08 -44.61 -0.64
C LEU A 229 -33.16 -43.13 -1.03
N ALA A 230 -33.94 -42.79 -2.07
CA ALA A 230 -34.14 -41.40 -2.49
C ALA A 230 -34.72 -40.54 -1.37
N THR A 231 -35.67 -41.07 -0.60
CA THR A 231 -36.24 -40.39 0.57
C THR A 231 -35.19 -40.20 1.68
N ALA A 232 -34.35 -41.21 1.94
CA ALA A 232 -33.28 -41.11 2.92
C ALA A 232 -32.24 -40.05 2.51
N VAL A 233 -31.84 -40.03 1.23
CA VAL A 233 -30.94 -39.01 0.66
C VAL A 233 -31.56 -37.61 0.79
N ALA A 234 -32.82 -37.44 0.38
CA ALA A 234 -33.50 -36.16 0.47
C ALA A 234 -33.62 -35.67 1.91
N ARG A 235 -33.88 -36.56 2.88
CA ARG A 235 -33.88 -36.23 4.31
C ARG A 235 -32.50 -35.87 4.84
N ALA A 236 -31.44 -36.54 4.39
CA ALA A 236 -30.07 -36.19 4.74
C ALA A 236 -29.72 -34.77 4.25
N ILE A 237 -30.01 -34.47 2.99
CA ILE A 237 -29.80 -33.14 2.40
C ILE A 237 -30.62 -32.08 3.14
N ALA A 238 -31.90 -32.34 3.43
CA ALA A 238 -32.76 -31.42 4.18
C ALA A 238 -32.27 -31.18 5.63
N GLY A 239 -31.60 -32.16 6.23
CA GLY A 239 -30.94 -32.04 7.53
C GLY A 239 -29.53 -31.44 7.48
N GLY A 240 -29.07 -30.98 6.31
CA GLY A 240 -27.73 -30.42 6.12
C GLY A 240 -26.60 -31.45 6.00
N ASP A 241 -26.91 -32.75 5.97
CA ASP A 241 -25.88 -33.78 5.79
C ASP A 241 -25.60 -34.03 4.31
N LEU A 242 -24.48 -33.47 3.83
CA LEU A 242 -23.97 -33.69 2.48
C LEU A 242 -22.79 -34.69 2.47
N THR A 243 -22.52 -35.38 3.57
CA THR A 243 -21.40 -36.33 3.69
C THR A 243 -21.70 -37.69 3.07
N SER A 244 -22.98 -38.00 2.90
CA SER A 244 -23.42 -39.32 2.50
C SER A 244 -23.10 -39.60 1.02
N LYS A 245 -22.37 -40.69 0.77
CA LYS A 245 -22.02 -41.15 -0.57
C LYS A 245 -23.11 -42.08 -1.09
N PHE A 246 -23.74 -41.69 -2.19
CA PHE A 246 -24.76 -42.50 -2.87
C PHE A 246 -24.39 -42.65 -4.34
N ALA A 247 -24.26 -43.89 -4.80
CA ALA A 247 -24.05 -44.22 -6.20
C ALA A 247 -25.15 -45.19 -6.64
N SER A 248 -25.84 -44.88 -7.74
CA SER A 248 -26.81 -45.78 -8.36
C SER A 248 -26.30 -46.21 -9.71
N THR A 249 -26.08 -47.51 -9.89
CA THR A 249 -25.77 -48.14 -11.18
C THR A 249 -27.02 -48.45 -12.00
N ARG A 250 -28.20 -48.05 -11.51
CA ARG A 250 -29.49 -48.39 -12.11
C ARG A 250 -29.84 -47.43 -13.24
N LYS A 251 -30.32 -47.94 -14.36
CA LYS A 251 -30.52 -47.16 -15.61
C LYS A 251 -31.95 -46.71 -15.89
N ASP A 252 -32.92 -47.16 -15.10
CA ASP A 252 -34.33 -46.78 -15.26
C ASP A 252 -34.69 -45.47 -14.52
N ASP A 253 -35.98 -45.14 -14.48
CA ASP A 253 -36.51 -43.87 -13.96
C ASP A 253 -36.13 -43.59 -12.50
N THR A 254 -36.07 -44.62 -11.63
CA THR A 254 -35.66 -44.39 -10.24
C THR A 254 -34.13 -44.22 -10.12
N GLY A 255 -33.38 -44.83 -11.04
CA GLY A 255 -31.96 -44.54 -11.23
C GLY A 255 -31.72 -43.09 -11.64
N GLN A 256 -32.56 -42.55 -12.54
CA GLN A 256 -32.53 -41.13 -12.93
C GLN A 256 -32.84 -40.22 -11.73
N LEU A 257 -33.85 -40.54 -10.91
CA LEU A 257 -34.15 -39.80 -9.68
C LEU A 257 -32.96 -39.79 -8.71
N LEU A 258 -32.34 -40.95 -8.47
CA LEU A 258 -31.18 -41.05 -7.58
C LEU A 258 -29.97 -40.26 -8.12
N ARG A 259 -29.71 -40.28 -9.43
CA ARG A 259 -28.68 -39.45 -10.05
C ARG A 259 -28.98 -37.95 -9.95
N ALA A 260 -30.23 -37.55 -10.12
CA ALA A 260 -30.63 -36.15 -9.95
C ALA A 260 -30.43 -35.68 -8.49
N LEU A 261 -30.74 -36.53 -7.50
CA LEU A 261 -30.44 -36.25 -6.09
C LEU A 261 -28.93 -36.16 -5.84
N GLN A 262 -28.14 -37.09 -6.39
CA GLN A 262 -26.68 -37.06 -6.29
C GLN A 262 -26.10 -35.76 -6.89
N GLN A 263 -26.59 -35.36 -8.06
CA GLN A 263 -26.22 -34.10 -8.69
C GLN A 263 -26.54 -32.90 -7.80
N MET A 264 -27.73 -32.87 -7.21
CA MET A 264 -28.13 -31.82 -6.28
C MET A 264 -27.17 -31.75 -5.09
N THR A 265 -26.80 -32.90 -4.50
CA THR A 265 -25.80 -32.96 -3.41
C THR A 265 -24.45 -32.41 -3.86
N LEU A 266 -23.94 -32.81 -5.02
CA LEU A 266 -22.65 -32.32 -5.54
C LEU A 266 -22.66 -30.80 -5.77
N ASN A 267 -23.75 -30.27 -6.32
CA ASN A 267 -23.91 -28.83 -6.51
C ASN A 267 -23.93 -28.08 -5.16
N LEU A 268 -24.63 -28.61 -4.16
CA LEU A 268 -24.66 -28.02 -2.82
C LEU A 268 -23.28 -28.08 -2.14
N ILE A 269 -22.58 -29.22 -2.21
CA ILE A 269 -21.21 -29.34 -1.66
C ILE A 269 -20.31 -28.27 -2.24
N ALA A 270 -20.34 -28.09 -3.57
CA ALA A 270 -19.47 -27.13 -4.23
C ALA A 270 -19.80 -25.68 -3.84
N ILE A 271 -21.08 -25.30 -3.84
CA ILE A 271 -21.51 -23.94 -3.46
C ILE A 271 -21.20 -23.65 -1.99
N ILE A 272 -21.51 -24.57 -1.08
CA ILE A 272 -21.23 -24.41 0.36
C ILE A 272 -19.73 -24.35 0.62
N GLY A 273 -18.93 -25.16 -0.10
CA GLY A 273 -17.47 -25.12 -0.05
C GLY A 273 -16.91 -23.77 -0.49
N ASP A 274 -17.36 -23.25 -1.65
CA ASP A 274 -16.93 -21.94 -2.16
C ASP A 274 -17.32 -20.81 -1.21
N VAL A 275 -18.54 -20.83 -0.65
CA VAL A 275 -18.98 -19.84 0.34
C VAL A 275 -18.11 -19.88 1.60
N ARG A 276 -17.81 -21.08 2.14
CA ARG A 276 -16.95 -21.23 3.33
C ARG A 276 -15.55 -20.67 3.08
N ALA A 277 -14.94 -21.00 1.96
CA ALA A 277 -13.61 -20.49 1.58
C ALA A 277 -13.60 -18.94 1.46
N ASN A 278 -14.64 -18.36 0.85
CA ASN A 278 -14.77 -16.91 0.75
C ASN A 278 -14.94 -16.24 2.13
N VAL A 279 -15.72 -16.84 3.03
CA VAL A 279 -15.89 -16.33 4.40
C VAL A 279 -14.58 -16.36 5.18
N ASP A 280 -13.82 -17.44 5.07
CA ASP A 280 -12.49 -17.54 5.70
C ASP A 280 -11.53 -16.48 5.14
N SER A 281 -11.58 -16.21 3.83
CA SER A 281 -10.81 -15.12 3.21
C SER A 281 -11.21 -13.75 3.75
N ILE A 282 -12.52 -13.46 3.85
CA ILE A 282 -13.01 -12.18 4.39
C ILE A 282 -12.55 -12.00 5.84
N LYS A 283 -12.59 -13.06 6.65
CA LYS A 283 -12.11 -13.02 8.03
C LYS A 283 -10.63 -12.63 8.10
N VAL A 284 -9.77 -13.26 7.30
CA VAL A 284 -8.34 -12.94 7.26
C VAL A 284 -8.12 -11.49 6.83
N SER A 285 -8.75 -11.04 5.73
CA SER A 285 -8.63 -9.65 5.26
C SER A 285 -9.14 -8.64 6.28
N THR A 286 -10.20 -8.96 7.02
CA THR A 286 -10.74 -8.08 8.07
C THR A 286 -9.77 -7.95 9.24
N GLN A 287 -9.09 -9.03 9.63
CA GLN A 287 -8.05 -8.99 10.66
C GLN A 287 -6.83 -8.17 10.21
N GLU A 288 -6.45 -8.24 8.94
CA GLU A 288 -5.40 -7.39 8.37
C GLU A 288 -5.80 -5.92 8.39
N ILE A 289 -7.04 -5.58 8.02
CA ILE A 289 -7.59 -4.22 8.13
C ILE A 289 -7.54 -3.73 9.57
N ALA A 290 -8.02 -4.54 10.53
CA ALA A 290 -8.02 -4.17 11.95
C ALA A 290 -6.60 -3.88 12.46
N ARG A 291 -5.62 -4.73 12.10
CA ARG A 291 -4.21 -4.52 12.46
C ARG A 291 -3.62 -3.27 11.80
N GLY A 292 -3.88 -3.06 10.51
CA GLY A 292 -3.44 -1.86 9.80
C GLY A 292 -4.04 -0.58 10.39
N ASN A 293 -5.27 -0.66 10.88
CA ASN A 293 -5.95 0.46 11.51
C ASN A 293 -5.39 0.80 12.90
N MET A 294 -4.96 -0.20 13.68
CA MET A 294 -4.22 0.04 14.94
C MET A 294 -2.87 0.72 14.69
N ASP A 295 -2.13 0.32 13.65
CA ASP A 295 -0.88 0.98 13.26
C ASP A 295 -1.13 2.44 12.86
N LEU A 296 -2.17 2.69 12.06
CA LEU A 296 -2.57 4.04 11.67
C LEU A 296 -2.95 4.89 12.89
N SER A 297 -3.64 4.33 13.89
CA SER A 297 -3.93 4.99 15.16
C SER A 297 -2.64 5.45 15.85
N GLY A 298 -1.68 4.55 16.05
CA GLY A 298 -0.42 4.86 16.72
C GLY A 298 0.40 5.92 15.97
N ARG A 299 0.39 5.89 14.63
CA ARG A 299 1.03 6.92 13.81
C ARG A 299 0.32 8.28 13.91
N THR A 300 -1.00 8.28 13.98
CA THR A 300 -1.81 9.50 14.14
C THR A 300 -1.56 10.16 15.49
N GLU A 301 -1.46 9.37 16.57
CA GLU A 301 -1.07 9.86 17.90
C GLU A 301 0.35 10.45 17.93
N ALA A 302 1.32 9.75 17.33
CA ALA A 302 2.70 10.24 17.23
C ALA A 302 2.80 11.52 16.39
N GLN A 303 2.00 11.63 15.34
CA GLN A 303 1.89 12.83 14.51
C GLN A 303 1.31 14.00 15.30
N ALA A 304 0.24 13.78 16.08
CA ALA A 304 -0.34 14.80 16.94
C ALA A 304 0.70 15.34 17.94
N SER A 305 1.46 14.46 18.59
CA SER A 305 2.54 14.86 19.50
C SER A 305 3.64 15.66 18.80
N SER A 306 4.03 15.27 17.58
CA SER A 306 5.03 15.98 16.78
C SER A 306 4.56 17.37 16.36
N LEU A 307 3.26 17.50 16.01
CA LEU A 307 2.64 18.78 15.68
C LEU A 307 2.58 19.72 16.88
N GLN A 308 2.26 19.22 18.07
CA GLN A 308 2.31 20.02 19.31
C GLN A 308 3.72 20.56 19.60
N GLN A 309 4.75 19.73 19.45
CA GLN A 309 6.14 20.18 19.65
C GLN A 309 6.56 21.20 18.58
N THR A 310 6.11 21.00 17.33
CA THR A 310 6.37 21.94 16.22
C THR A 310 5.68 23.27 16.49
N ALA A 311 4.41 23.27 16.90
CA ALA A 311 3.68 24.48 17.25
C ALA A 311 4.38 25.26 18.37
N ALA A 312 4.78 24.60 19.46
CA ALA A 312 5.52 25.24 20.55
C ALA A 312 6.86 25.83 20.08
N SER A 313 7.57 25.13 19.20
CA SER A 313 8.83 25.61 18.62
C SER A 313 8.60 26.82 17.72
N MET A 314 7.50 26.84 16.96
CA MET A 314 7.12 27.96 16.09
C MET A 314 6.71 29.20 16.90
N GLU A 315 6.00 29.03 18.03
CA GLU A 315 5.70 30.13 18.95
C GLU A 315 6.98 30.75 19.54
N GLN A 316 7.93 29.91 19.97
CA GLN A 316 9.21 30.38 20.47
C GLN A 316 10.02 31.10 19.38
N LEU A 317 10.04 30.57 18.15
CA LEU A 317 10.69 31.22 17.01
C LEU A 317 10.03 32.56 16.67
N ALA A 318 8.70 32.63 16.66
CA ALA A 318 7.96 33.87 16.44
C ALA A 318 8.35 34.94 17.48
N SER A 319 8.42 34.54 18.76
CA SER A 319 8.85 35.41 19.86
C SER A 319 10.27 35.94 19.62
N ASN A 320 11.23 35.06 19.29
CA ASN A 320 12.62 35.45 19.06
C ASN A 320 12.78 36.38 17.85
N VAL A 321 12.07 36.13 16.75
CA VAL A 321 12.11 36.98 15.55
C VAL A 321 11.51 38.36 15.85
N ARG A 322 10.41 38.43 16.61
CA ARG A 322 9.84 39.70 17.06
C ARG A 322 10.84 40.47 17.94
N GLN A 323 11.49 39.78 18.88
CA GLN A 323 12.50 40.39 19.76
C GLN A 323 13.71 40.91 18.96
N ASN A 324 14.16 40.18 17.94
CA ASN A 324 15.20 40.64 17.02
C ASN A 324 14.79 41.90 16.25
N ALA A 325 13.53 41.98 15.78
CA ALA A 325 13.03 43.17 15.11
C ALA A 325 13.01 44.40 16.04
N GLU A 326 12.58 44.21 17.30
CA GLU A 326 12.61 45.25 18.34
C GLU A 326 14.06 45.69 18.66
N HIS A 327 14.98 44.74 18.85
CA HIS A 327 16.41 45.03 19.07
C HIS A 327 17.08 45.74 17.88
N ALA A 328 16.74 45.36 16.65
CA ALA A 328 17.22 46.06 15.46
C ALA A 328 16.72 47.52 15.44
N SER A 329 15.44 47.75 15.76
CA SER A 329 14.90 49.11 15.85
C SER A 329 15.62 49.95 16.92
N GLU A 330 15.90 49.38 18.09
CA GLU A 330 16.62 50.06 19.18
C GLU A 330 18.08 50.34 18.83
N ALA A 331 18.76 49.38 18.20
CA ALA A 331 20.13 49.53 17.71
C ALA A 331 20.21 50.63 16.64
N ASN A 332 19.21 50.73 15.75
CA ASN A 332 19.13 51.76 14.71
C ASN A 332 19.05 53.17 15.34
N LYS A 333 18.22 53.33 16.38
CA LYS A 333 18.11 54.59 17.13
C LYS A 333 19.43 54.96 17.82
N SER A 334 20.10 53.97 18.41
CA SER A 334 21.40 54.17 19.07
C SER A 334 22.50 54.54 18.08
N ALA A 335 22.55 53.90 16.92
CA ALA A 335 23.48 54.23 15.84
C ALA A 335 23.25 55.64 15.30
N SER A 336 21.99 56.05 15.10
CA SER A 336 21.64 57.42 14.70
C SER A 336 22.16 58.46 15.70
N SER A 337 21.93 58.23 17.00
CA SER A 337 22.43 59.11 18.07
C SER A 337 23.96 59.17 18.11
N ALA A 338 24.65 58.03 17.96
CA ALA A 338 26.11 58.00 17.88
C ALA A 338 26.65 58.76 16.66
N SER A 339 25.95 58.69 15.52
CA SER A 339 26.28 59.44 14.31
C SER A 339 26.16 60.95 14.54
N GLU A 340 25.07 61.41 15.16
CA GLU A 340 24.88 62.82 15.51
C GLU A 340 26.00 63.34 16.43
N VAL A 341 26.38 62.57 17.45
CA VAL A 341 27.48 62.93 18.35
C VAL A 341 28.82 62.99 17.61
N ALA A 342 29.09 62.03 16.70
CA ALA A 342 30.32 62.02 15.92
C ALA A 342 30.40 63.21 14.93
N ILE A 343 29.27 63.59 14.30
CA ILE A 343 29.16 64.78 13.45
C ILE A 343 29.45 66.04 14.27
N ALA A 344 28.80 66.20 15.42
CA ALA A 344 29.04 67.33 16.32
C ALA A 344 30.51 67.37 16.81
N GLY A 345 31.10 66.22 17.10
CA GLY A 345 32.53 66.09 17.42
C GLY A 345 33.44 66.57 16.29
N GLY A 346 33.13 66.18 15.05
CA GLY A 346 33.83 66.66 13.86
C GLY A 346 33.75 68.18 13.69
N GLU A 347 32.59 68.79 13.94
CA GLU A 347 32.45 70.26 13.90
C GLU A 347 33.30 70.97 14.95
N VAL A 348 33.39 70.43 16.17
CA VAL A 348 34.24 70.99 17.24
C VAL A 348 35.71 70.89 16.85
N VAL A 349 36.14 69.74 16.32
CA VAL A 349 37.52 69.55 15.83
C VAL A 349 37.84 70.55 14.70
N ASN A 350 36.92 70.76 13.76
CA ASN A 350 37.09 71.77 12.71
C ASN A 350 37.25 73.18 13.28
N LYS A 351 36.45 73.57 14.27
CA LYS A 351 36.60 74.87 14.95
C LYS A 351 37.98 75.01 15.62
N VAL A 352 38.46 73.96 16.29
CA VAL A 352 39.80 73.96 16.91
C VAL A 352 40.90 74.12 15.87
N THR A 353 40.79 73.45 14.72
CA THR A 353 41.73 73.61 13.60
C THR A 353 41.78 75.06 13.11
N THR A 354 40.61 75.70 12.92
CA THR A 354 40.54 77.11 12.53
C THR A 354 41.22 78.02 13.55
N THR A 355 40.91 77.86 14.85
CA THR A 355 41.52 78.68 15.91
C THR A 355 43.03 78.46 16.00
N MET A 356 43.52 77.23 15.85
CA MET A 356 44.97 76.96 15.83
C MET A 356 45.65 77.58 14.62
N GLY A 357 44.98 77.62 13.47
CA GLY A 357 45.43 78.37 12.28
C GLY A 357 45.57 79.86 12.56
N GLU A 358 44.57 80.48 13.18
CA GLU A 358 44.59 81.90 13.59
C GLU A 358 45.72 82.19 14.61
N ILE A 359 45.94 81.28 15.57
CA ILE A 359 47.04 81.39 16.54
C ILE A 359 48.40 81.31 15.83
N SER A 360 48.58 80.38 14.88
CA SER A 360 49.82 80.23 14.09
C SER A 360 50.09 81.48 13.24
N GLU A 361 49.05 82.09 12.66
CA GLU A 361 49.19 83.35 11.93
C GLU A 361 49.57 84.51 12.87
N SER A 362 48.88 84.64 14.02
CA SER A 362 49.17 85.68 15.01
C SER A 362 50.60 85.56 15.57
N ALA A 363 51.07 84.34 15.82
CA ALA A 363 52.43 84.09 16.30
C ALA A 363 53.48 84.50 15.26
N ARG A 364 53.26 84.24 13.96
CA ARG A 364 54.14 84.71 12.88
C ARG A 364 54.23 86.23 12.82
N ARG A 365 53.09 86.94 12.96
CA ARG A 365 53.09 88.42 13.02
C ARG A 365 53.91 88.94 14.21
N ILE A 366 53.87 88.24 15.36
CA ILE A 366 54.71 88.60 16.52
C ILE A 366 56.20 88.44 16.17
N VAL A 367 56.61 87.34 15.51
CA VAL A 367 57.99 87.16 15.06
C VAL A 367 58.47 88.31 14.18
N ASP A 368 57.63 88.76 13.25
CA ASP A 368 57.94 89.90 12.37
C ASP A 368 58.16 91.19 13.17
N ILE A 369 57.27 91.48 14.14
CA ILE A 369 57.38 92.66 15.02
C ILE A 369 58.66 92.59 15.87
N ILE A 370 58.99 91.42 16.41
CA ILE A 370 60.21 91.21 17.19
C ILE A 370 61.47 91.42 16.33
N GLY A 371 61.43 91.03 15.04
CA GLY A 371 62.50 91.33 14.09
C GLY A 371 62.71 92.83 13.86
N ILE A 372 61.62 93.60 13.81
CA ILE A 372 61.68 95.06 13.75
C ILE A 372 62.27 95.64 15.05
N ILE A 373 61.87 95.13 16.21
CA ILE A 373 62.40 95.57 17.52
C ILE A 373 63.90 95.31 17.63
N ASP A 374 64.40 94.14 17.23
CA ASP A 374 65.84 93.84 17.20
C ASP A 374 66.59 94.78 16.25
N SER A 375 65.99 95.10 15.09
CA SER A 375 66.54 96.07 14.14
C SER A 375 66.62 97.49 14.74
N ILE A 376 65.60 97.93 15.47
CA ILE A 376 65.59 99.22 16.19
C ILE A 376 66.64 99.22 17.30
N ALA A 377 66.76 98.14 18.06
CA ALA A 377 67.77 97.99 19.10
C ALA A 377 69.19 98.07 18.51
N PHE A 378 69.44 97.41 17.37
CA PHE A 378 70.69 97.50 16.64
C PHE A 378 70.99 98.93 16.18
N GLN A 379 70.02 99.61 15.55
CA GLN A 379 70.16 101.01 15.15
C GLN A 379 70.46 101.93 16.35
N THR A 380 69.76 101.73 17.47
CA THR A 380 69.96 102.50 18.72
C THR A 380 71.36 102.27 19.29
N ASN A 381 71.87 101.04 19.24
CA ASN A 381 73.23 100.70 19.65
C ASN A 381 74.29 101.39 18.77
N ILE A 382 74.06 101.51 17.45
CA ILE A 382 74.95 102.26 16.54
C ILE A 382 74.89 103.76 16.81
N LEU A 383 73.69 104.32 17.01
CA LEU A 383 73.48 105.72 17.38
C LEU A 383 74.18 106.08 18.70
N ALA A 384 74.05 105.21 19.71
CA ALA A 384 74.69 105.38 21.01
C ALA A 384 76.22 105.27 20.94
N LEU A 385 76.75 104.35 20.12
CA LEU A 385 78.18 104.27 19.83
C LEU A 385 78.69 105.56 19.18
N ASN A 386 77.99 106.07 18.16
CA ASN A 386 78.35 107.32 17.50
C ASN A 386 78.33 108.50 18.48
N ALA A 387 77.32 108.57 19.35
CA ALA A 387 77.23 109.60 20.39
C ALA A 387 78.35 109.48 21.44
N ALA A 388 78.73 108.27 21.84
CA ALA A 388 79.85 108.04 22.77
C ALA A 388 81.20 108.48 22.17
N VAL A 389 81.40 108.24 20.87
CA VAL A 389 82.58 108.70 20.12
C VAL A 389 82.64 110.23 20.06
N GLU A 390 81.52 110.90 19.74
CA GLU A 390 81.46 112.36 19.68
C GLU A 390 81.61 113.00 21.08
N ALA A 391 81.07 112.37 22.13
CA ALA A 391 81.26 112.79 23.51
C ALA A 391 82.73 112.66 23.96
N ALA A 392 83.45 111.60 23.54
CA ALA A 392 84.88 111.46 23.79
C ALA A 392 85.70 112.54 23.05
N ARG A 393 85.23 112.96 21.87
CA ARG A 393 85.84 114.03 21.07
C ARG A 393 85.72 115.42 21.70
N ALA A 394 84.66 115.66 22.48
CA ALA A 394 84.40 116.91 23.20
C ALA A 394 85.17 117.07 24.54
N GLY A 395 85.98 116.07 24.95
CA GLY A 395 86.83 116.15 26.14
C GLY A 395 86.05 116.27 27.46
N GLU A 396 86.50 117.12 28.39
CA GLU A 396 85.87 117.28 29.72
C GLU A 396 84.41 117.77 29.65
N GLN A 397 84.03 118.53 28.61
CA GLN A 397 82.66 119.02 28.42
C GLN A 397 81.67 117.92 27.97
N GLY A 398 82.18 116.79 27.46
CA GLY A 398 81.39 115.67 26.96
C GLY A 398 81.13 114.54 27.97
N ARG A 399 81.70 114.59 29.19
CA ARG A 399 81.63 113.48 30.16
C ARG A 399 80.20 113.07 30.51
N GLY A 400 79.30 114.03 30.71
CA GLY A 400 77.88 113.76 30.98
C GLY A 400 77.19 113.03 29.81
N PHE A 401 77.47 113.45 28.57
CA PHE A 401 76.95 112.82 27.36
C PHE A 401 77.53 111.42 27.13
N ALA A 402 78.80 111.18 27.45
CA ALA A 402 79.42 109.87 27.30
C ALA A 402 78.80 108.81 28.24
N VAL A 403 78.42 109.20 29.46
CA VAL A 403 77.71 108.32 30.41
C VAL A 403 76.33 107.96 29.87
N VAL A 404 75.57 108.96 29.41
CA VAL A 404 74.24 108.74 28.80
C VAL A 404 74.34 107.85 27.56
N ALA A 405 75.32 108.10 26.68
CA ALA A 405 75.54 107.28 25.48
C ALA A 405 75.88 105.82 25.83
N THR A 406 76.67 105.59 26.88
CA THR A 406 76.97 104.24 27.37
C THR A 406 75.72 103.56 27.94
N GLU A 407 74.89 104.28 28.69
CA GLU A 407 73.64 103.75 29.25
C GLU A 407 72.62 103.41 28.15
N VAL A 408 72.46 104.28 27.14
CA VAL A 408 71.61 104.02 25.96
C VAL A 408 72.12 102.80 25.18
N ARG A 409 73.44 102.64 25.06
CA ARG A 409 74.04 101.47 24.41
C ARG A 409 73.78 100.17 25.18
N ASN A 410 73.93 100.19 26.50
CA ASN A 410 73.61 99.06 27.36
C ASN A 410 72.11 98.70 27.29
N LEU A 411 71.23 99.71 27.26
CA LEU A 411 69.80 99.50 27.09
C LEU A 411 69.49 98.86 25.73
N ALA A 412 70.09 99.35 24.65
CA ALA A 412 69.95 98.78 23.31
C ALA A 412 70.43 97.32 23.24
N HIS A 413 71.55 96.98 23.88
CA HIS A 413 72.03 95.60 23.97
C HIS A 413 71.09 94.70 24.78
N ARG A 414 70.53 95.21 25.89
CA ARG A 414 69.50 94.50 26.68
C ARG A 414 68.22 94.29 25.86
N SER A 415 67.77 95.29 25.10
CA SER A 415 66.61 95.19 24.22
C SER A 415 66.81 94.16 23.10
N SER A 416 67.99 94.12 22.46
CA SER A 416 68.31 93.08 21.45
C SER A 416 68.34 91.68 22.05
N SER A 417 68.94 91.51 23.24
CA SER A 417 68.96 90.21 23.93
C SER A 417 67.55 89.73 24.29
N ALA A 418 66.72 90.63 24.84
CA ALA A 418 65.33 90.32 25.17
C ALA A 418 64.49 90.01 23.92
N ALA A 419 64.68 90.76 22.83
CA ALA A 419 64.02 90.48 21.55
C ALA A 419 64.37 89.09 21.01
N LYS A 420 65.64 88.69 21.06
CA LYS A 420 66.08 87.34 20.65
C LYS A 420 65.52 86.22 21.53
N GLU A 421 65.43 86.45 22.84
CA GLU A 421 64.83 85.50 23.77
C GLU A 421 63.32 85.34 23.51
N ILE A 422 62.59 86.44 23.31
CA ILE A 422 61.17 86.42 22.92
C ILE A 422 60.99 85.70 21.59
N LYS A 423 61.83 85.98 20.59
CA LYS A 423 61.79 85.32 19.28
C LYS A 423 61.90 83.80 19.43
N SER A 424 62.89 83.33 20.20
CA SER A 424 63.08 81.90 20.47
C SER A 424 61.84 81.25 21.11
N LEU A 425 61.23 81.90 22.11
CA LEU A 425 60.01 81.41 22.77
C LEU A 425 58.81 81.35 21.81
N ILE A 426 58.67 82.33 20.91
CA ILE A 426 57.61 82.34 19.92
C ILE A 426 57.86 81.29 18.84
N ASP A 427 59.10 81.10 18.37
CA ASP A 427 59.45 80.06 17.39
C ASP A 427 59.09 78.66 17.94
N VAL A 428 59.42 78.38 19.20
CA VAL A 428 59.00 77.13 19.88
C VAL A 428 57.47 77.04 19.97
N SER A 429 56.78 78.14 20.24
CA SER A 429 55.32 78.17 20.32
C SER A 429 54.67 77.87 18.96
N VAL A 430 55.22 78.40 17.85
CA VAL A 430 54.77 78.11 16.48
C VAL A 430 54.93 76.62 16.18
N GLU A 431 56.09 76.03 16.49
CA GLU A 431 56.32 74.59 16.29
C GLU A 431 55.30 73.73 17.06
N LYS A 432 54.98 74.11 18.31
CA LYS A 432 53.96 73.41 19.12
C LYS A 432 52.56 73.55 18.54
N VAL A 433 52.20 74.74 18.05
CA VAL A 433 50.90 74.97 17.40
C VAL A 433 50.79 74.18 16.11
N ASP A 434 51.83 74.15 15.28
CA ASP A 434 51.83 73.38 14.02
C ASP A 434 51.71 71.87 14.30
N THR A 435 52.39 71.36 15.33
CA THR A 435 52.19 69.97 15.79
C THR A 435 50.75 69.74 16.27
N GLY A 436 50.16 70.71 16.98
CA GLY A 436 48.76 70.68 17.41
C GLY A 436 47.79 70.64 16.22
N VAL A 437 48.02 71.44 15.19
CA VAL A 437 47.22 71.43 13.94
C VAL A 437 47.24 70.05 13.29
N GLN A 438 48.39 69.39 13.21
CA GLN A 438 48.49 68.03 12.65
C GLN A 438 47.69 67.00 13.46
N LEU A 439 47.79 67.03 14.79
CA LEU A 439 47.06 66.10 15.66
C LEU A 439 45.54 66.31 15.58
N VAL A 440 45.09 67.56 15.53
CA VAL A 440 43.66 67.90 15.41
C VAL A 440 43.12 67.52 14.02
N ALA A 441 43.89 67.75 12.95
CA ALA A 441 43.53 67.29 11.61
C ALA A 441 43.39 65.76 11.55
N GLN A 442 44.31 65.02 12.18
CA GLN A 442 44.22 63.57 12.28
C GLN A 442 42.99 63.13 13.10
N ALA A 443 42.66 63.81 14.20
CA ALA A 443 41.43 63.58 14.94
C ALA A 443 40.18 63.82 14.07
N GLY A 444 40.19 64.83 13.20
CA GLY A 444 39.11 65.13 12.25
C GLY A 444 38.87 63.98 11.27
N THR A 445 39.93 63.52 10.60
CA THR A 445 39.84 62.36 9.70
C THR A 445 39.38 61.07 10.41
N THR A 446 39.73 60.92 11.69
CA THR A 446 39.28 59.78 12.49
C THR A 446 37.77 59.87 12.76
N MET A 447 37.23 61.06 13.03
CA MET A 447 35.78 61.25 13.20
C MET A 447 34.99 60.99 11.91
N GLU A 448 35.51 61.41 10.75
CA GLU A 448 34.90 61.05 9.46
C GLU A 448 34.84 59.53 9.26
N GLY A 449 35.91 58.81 9.64
CA GLY A 449 35.95 57.35 9.64
C GLY A 449 34.93 56.71 10.59
N VAL A 450 34.71 57.31 11.77
CA VAL A 450 33.67 56.87 12.73
C VAL A 450 32.27 57.05 12.13
N VAL A 451 31.96 58.23 11.57
CA VAL A 451 30.66 58.49 10.92
C VAL A 451 30.41 57.48 9.80
N SER A 452 31.39 57.24 8.92
CA SER A 452 31.24 56.24 7.86
C SER A 452 30.99 54.82 8.40
N SER A 453 31.62 54.46 9.52
CA SER A 453 31.46 53.14 10.13
C SER A 453 30.09 52.98 10.77
N VAL A 454 29.60 54.00 11.48
CA VAL A 454 28.26 54.04 12.07
C VAL A 454 27.18 53.97 10.99
N GLN A 455 27.36 54.66 9.86
CA GLN A 455 26.44 54.56 8.73
C GLN A 455 26.37 53.13 8.17
N ARG A 456 27.50 52.44 8.08
CA ARG A 456 27.56 51.04 7.64
C ARG A 456 26.81 50.10 8.60
N VAL A 457 26.97 50.32 9.91
CA VAL A 457 26.23 49.59 10.95
C VAL A 457 24.73 49.84 10.85
N THR A 458 24.31 51.09 10.63
CA THR A 458 22.91 51.49 10.43
C THR A 458 22.29 50.75 9.25
N ASN A 459 23.01 50.63 8.12
CA ASN A 459 22.53 49.89 6.95
C ASN A 459 22.33 48.39 7.26
N ILE A 460 23.29 47.75 7.95
CA ILE A 460 23.18 46.33 8.36
C ILE A 460 21.97 46.12 9.27
N ILE A 461 21.74 47.03 10.22
CA ILE A 461 20.59 46.96 11.13
C ILE A 461 19.27 47.09 10.37
N SER A 462 19.22 47.96 9.36
CA SER A 462 18.04 48.08 8.47
C SER A 462 17.77 46.77 7.72
N GLU A 463 18.79 46.10 7.20
CA GLU A 463 18.66 44.80 6.54
C GLU A 463 18.14 43.71 7.51
N ILE A 464 18.63 43.70 8.76
CA ILE A 464 18.15 42.78 9.80
C ILE A 464 16.67 43.01 10.11
N SER A 465 16.23 44.27 10.18
CA SER A 465 14.82 44.61 10.43
C SER A 465 13.91 44.13 9.30
N ILE A 466 14.30 44.34 8.04
CA ILE A 466 13.58 43.85 6.86
C ILE A 466 13.51 42.32 6.87
N ALA A 467 14.65 41.65 7.04
CA ALA A 467 14.71 40.18 7.09
C ALA A 467 13.87 39.59 8.24
N SER A 468 13.85 40.24 9.40
CA SER A 468 13.01 39.82 10.53
C SER A 468 11.52 39.96 10.22
N GLY A 469 11.12 41.01 9.50
CA GLY A 469 9.74 41.18 9.02
C GLY A 469 9.31 40.08 8.04
N GLU A 470 10.18 39.71 7.10
CA GLU A 470 9.95 38.60 6.17
C GLU A 470 9.87 37.26 6.92
N GLN A 471 10.78 37.00 7.85
CA GLN A 471 10.76 35.80 8.69
C GLN A 471 9.46 35.68 9.50
N ASN A 472 8.99 36.78 10.09
CA ASN A 472 7.73 36.79 10.83
C ASN A 472 6.54 36.41 9.93
N THR A 473 6.52 36.91 8.70
CA THR A 473 5.50 36.54 7.70
C THR A 473 5.59 35.06 7.32
N GLY A 474 6.80 34.53 7.11
CA GLY A 474 7.02 33.11 6.84
C GLY A 474 6.58 32.21 8.00
N ILE A 475 6.85 32.63 9.24
CA ILE A 475 6.42 31.92 10.46
C ILE A 475 4.89 31.87 10.55
N GLN A 476 4.18 32.95 10.23
CA GLN A 476 2.71 32.95 10.20
C GLN A 476 2.15 31.94 9.18
N GLN A 477 2.76 31.83 8.01
CA GLN A 477 2.37 30.85 6.99
C GLN A 477 2.61 29.40 7.46
N VAL A 478 3.75 29.14 8.10
CA VAL A 478 4.04 27.83 8.68
C VAL A 478 3.03 27.50 9.80
N ASN A 479 2.67 28.47 10.63
CA ASN A 479 1.69 28.26 11.69
C ASN A 479 0.30 27.87 11.12
N GLN A 480 -0.14 28.55 10.06
CA GLN A 480 -1.37 28.19 9.34
C GLN A 480 -1.32 26.74 8.80
N ALA A 481 -0.17 26.32 8.25
CA ALA A 481 0.01 24.96 7.75
C ALA A 481 -0.02 23.92 8.89
N VAL A 482 0.57 24.23 10.06
CA VAL A 482 0.52 23.38 11.25
C VAL A 482 -0.92 23.22 11.75
N THR A 483 -1.72 24.30 11.77
CA THR A 483 -3.15 24.23 12.12
C THR A 483 -3.93 23.33 11.16
N SER A 484 -3.70 23.44 9.84
CA SER A 484 -4.35 22.57 8.87
C SER A 484 -3.93 21.10 9.01
N MET A 485 -2.66 20.85 9.34
CA MET A 485 -2.19 19.48 9.64
C MET A 485 -2.86 18.92 10.90
N ASP A 486 -3.12 19.74 11.92
CA ASP A 486 -3.84 19.32 13.13
C ASP A 486 -5.29 18.91 12.79
N GLU A 487 -6.00 19.70 11.98
CA GLU A 487 -7.35 19.35 11.51
C GLU A 487 -7.39 18.00 10.79
N VAL A 488 -6.45 17.76 9.86
CA VAL A 488 -6.32 16.47 9.16
C VAL A 488 -5.98 15.34 10.12
N THR A 489 -5.16 15.61 11.14
CA THR A 489 -4.77 14.61 12.15
C THR A 489 -5.97 14.21 13.01
N GLN A 490 -6.82 15.16 13.39
CA GLN A 490 -8.08 14.89 14.08
C GLN A 490 -9.07 14.13 13.19
N GLN A 491 -9.17 14.49 11.90
CA GLN A 491 -9.99 13.75 10.94
C GLN A 491 -9.51 12.31 10.76
N ASN A 492 -8.19 12.09 10.70
CA ASN A 492 -7.61 10.75 10.63
C ASN A 492 -7.96 9.93 11.88
N ALA A 493 -7.92 10.52 13.07
CA ALA A 493 -8.33 9.84 14.29
C ALA A 493 -9.81 9.39 14.23
N ALA A 494 -10.70 10.26 13.75
CA ALA A 494 -12.11 9.90 13.55
C ALA A 494 -12.29 8.79 12.49
N LEU A 495 -11.54 8.84 11.39
CA LEU A 495 -11.56 7.81 10.35
C LEU A 495 -11.04 6.47 10.87
N VAL A 496 -10.01 6.47 11.72
CA VAL A 496 -9.50 5.27 12.39
C VAL A 496 -10.58 4.65 13.27
N GLU A 497 -11.31 5.43 14.07
CA GLU A 497 -12.42 4.89 14.86
C GLU A 497 -13.53 4.30 13.99
N GLN A 498 -13.91 4.99 12.91
CA GLN A 498 -14.91 4.50 11.97
C GLN A 498 -14.48 3.20 11.27
N ALA A 499 -13.21 3.13 10.83
CA ALA A 499 -12.66 1.94 10.19
C ALA A 499 -12.56 0.76 11.16
N ALA A 500 -12.24 1.00 12.43
CA ALA A 500 -12.23 -0.03 13.47
C ALA A 500 -13.64 -0.61 13.67
N ALA A 501 -14.65 0.25 13.77
CA ALA A 501 -16.04 -0.17 13.90
C ALA A 501 -16.53 -0.96 12.67
N ALA A 502 -16.17 -0.52 11.46
CA ALA A 502 -16.50 -1.22 10.22
C ALA A 502 -15.83 -2.61 10.15
N ALA A 503 -14.55 -2.70 10.49
CA ALA A 503 -13.82 -3.98 10.54
C ALA A 503 -14.45 -4.94 11.56
N ALA A 504 -14.79 -4.46 12.77
CA ALA A 504 -15.46 -5.28 13.78
C ALA A 504 -16.83 -5.80 13.29
N SER A 505 -17.61 -4.96 12.58
CA SER A 505 -18.89 -5.38 12.00
C SER A 505 -18.71 -6.44 10.91
N LEU A 506 -17.70 -6.30 10.05
CA LEU A 506 -17.38 -7.29 9.01
C LEU A 506 -16.93 -8.62 9.62
N GLU A 507 -16.15 -8.58 10.71
CA GLU A 507 -15.74 -9.79 11.43
C GLU A 507 -16.97 -10.50 12.01
N GLU A 508 -17.88 -9.77 12.66
CA GLU A 508 -19.12 -10.33 13.18
C GLU A 508 -19.99 -10.95 12.08
N GLN A 509 -20.17 -10.25 10.95
CA GLN A 509 -20.93 -10.75 9.81
C GLN A 509 -20.30 -12.02 9.22
N SER A 510 -18.98 -12.08 9.12
CA SER A 510 -18.24 -13.24 8.64
C SER A 510 -18.43 -14.44 9.57
N VAL A 511 -18.37 -14.23 10.89
CA VAL A 511 -18.65 -15.28 11.88
C VAL A 511 -20.09 -15.79 11.78
N ARG A 512 -21.07 -14.88 11.67
CA ARG A 512 -22.49 -15.25 11.49
C ARG A 512 -22.72 -16.05 10.20
N LEU A 513 -22.06 -15.67 9.10
CA LEU A 513 -22.16 -16.37 7.83
C LEU A 513 -21.47 -17.74 7.90
N ALA A 514 -20.29 -17.85 8.53
CA ALA A 514 -19.64 -19.13 8.79
C ALA A 514 -20.53 -20.07 9.59
N GLN A 515 -21.22 -19.56 10.62
CA GLN A 515 -22.14 -20.33 11.44
C GLN A 515 -23.41 -20.76 10.67
N ALA A 516 -23.94 -19.90 9.79
CA ALA A 516 -25.09 -20.27 8.96
C ALA A 516 -24.74 -21.39 7.97
N VAL A 517 -23.51 -21.37 7.43
CA VAL A 517 -23.03 -22.35 6.45
C VAL A 517 -22.56 -23.64 7.14
N SER A 518 -22.15 -23.60 8.41
CA SER A 518 -21.69 -24.78 9.17
C SER A 518 -22.80 -25.79 9.49
N VAL A 519 -24.08 -25.41 9.34
CA VAL A 519 -25.22 -26.34 9.38
C VAL A 519 -25.07 -27.44 8.32
N PHE A 520 -24.42 -27.13 7.18
CA PHE A 520 -24.14 -28.09 6.13
C PHE A 520 -22.82 -28.82 6.39
N LYS A 521 -22.90 -30.13 6.60
CA LYS A 521 -21.75 -31.03 6.82
C LYS A 521 -21.17 -31.46 5.49
N LEU A 522 -19.89 -31.18 5.26
CA LEU A 522 -19.18 -31.55 4.04
C LEU A 522 -18.27 -32.77 4.27
N SER A 523 -18.12 -33.60 3.23
CA SER A 523 -17.21 -34.75 3.26
C SER A 523 -15.76 -34.27 3.34
N GLY A 524 -15.19 -34.32 4.54
CA GLY A 524 -13.82 -33.84 4.83
C GLY A 524 -13.59 -33.54 6.32
N GLU A 525 -14.67 -33.35 7.09
CA GLU A 525 -14.57 -33.03 8.53
C GLU A 525 -14.54 -34.25 9.47
N ALA A 526 -14.79 -35.48 8.99
CA ALA A 526 -14.71 -36.68 9.83
C ALA A 526 -13.28 -37.13 10.20
N GLY A 527 -12.26 -36.34 9.83
CA GLY A 527 -10.86 -36.59 10.19
C GLY A 527 -10.15 -35.43 10.91
N GLY A 528 -10.87 -34.35 11.25
CA GLY A 528 -10.27 -33.08 11.71
C GLY A 528 -10.64 -32.65 13.13
N LEU A 529 -11.15 -33.54 13.97
CA LEU A 529 -11.42 -33.23 15.38
C LEU A 529 -10.42 -33.98 16.28
N ALA A 530 -9.51 -33.18 16.87
CA ALA A 530 -8.57 -33.46 17.97
C ALA A 530 -7.08 -33.41 17.62
N THR A 531 -6.59 -32.26 17.17
CA THR A 531 -5.28 -31.78 17.65
C THR A 531 -5.54 -30.74 18.73
N ALA A 532 -5.35 -31.17 19.98
CA ALA A 532 -5.25 -30.28 21.13
C ALA A 532 -4.27 -29.14 20.85
N PRO A 533 -4.48 -27.92 21.38
CA PRO A 533 -3.52 -26.85 21.20
C PRO A 533 -2.19 -27.31 21.80
N ALA A 534 -1.18 -27.49 20.95
CA ALA A 534 0.19 -27.64 21.40
C ALA A 534 0.50 -26.40 22.24
N ARG A 535 0.72 -26.60 23.54
CA ARG A 535 1.27 -25.57 24.41
C ARG A 535 2.55 -25.07 23.76
N ASN A 536 2.55 -23.80 23.37
CA ASN A 536 3.77 -23.06 23.08
C ASN A 536 4.69 -23.17 24.31
N THR A 537 5.67 -24.07 24.26
CA THR A 537 6.88 -23.94 25.05
C THR A 537 7.63 -22.72 24.51
N PRO A 538 8.02 -21.76 25.37
CA PRO A 538 8.84 -20.64 24.92
C PRO A 538 10.17 -21.18 24.38
N SER A 539 10.48 -20.86 23.13
CA SER A 539 11.79 -21.06 22.55
C SER A 539 12.81 -20.33 23.43
N ALA A 540 13.69 -21.08 24.08
CA ALA A 540 14.80 -20.55 24.85
C ALA A 540 15.64 -19.63 23.95
N ALA A 541 15.85 -18.41 24.43
CA ALA A 541 16.72 -17.42 23.84
C ALA A 541 18.13 -18.01 23.66
N THR A 542 18.60 -18.03 22.42
CA THR A 542 20.01 -18.19 22.11
C THR A 542 20.77 -17.00 22.68
N ALA A 543 21.52 -17.24 23.76
CA ALA A 543 22.45 -16.29 24.34
C ALA A 543 23.57 -15.95 23.34
N PRO A 544 24.05 -14.69 23.31
CA PRO A 544 25.20 -14.32 22.50
C PRO A 544 26.48 -14.91 23.11
N SER A 545 27.27 -15.55 22.25
CA SER A 545 28.57 -16.14 22.54
C SER A 545 29.56 -15.09 23.04
N SER A 546 30.11 -15.34 24.23
CA SER A 546 31.23 -14.63 24.81
C SER A 546 32.48 -14.79 23.93
N ILE A 547 33.03 -13.66 23.48
CA ILE A 547 34.34 -13.60 22.86
C ILE A 547 35.38 -13.78 23.98
N SER A 548 36.03 -14.94 23.93
CA SER A 548 37.22 -15.30 24.68
C SER A 548 38.34 -14.28 24.44
N ASN A 549 38.83 -13.71 25.53
CA ASN A 549 40.00 -12.85 25.57
C ASN A 549 41.13 -13.64 26.26
N SER A 550 42.09 -14.14 25.49
CA SER A 550 43.46 -14.42 25.95
C SER A 550 44.32 -14.89 24.78
N SER A 551 45.31 -14.09 24.39
CA SER A 551 46.73 -14.51 24.35
C SER A 551 47.56 -13.44 23.63
N ALA A 552 48.53 -12.91 24.37
CA ALA A 552 49.56 -11.98 23.93
C ALA A 552 50.37 -12.51 22.73
N THR A 553 50.88 -11.61 21.88
CA THR A 553 52.27 -11.62 21.39
C THR A 553 52.67 -10.25 20.81
N ARG A 554 53.85 -9.79 21.26
CA ARG A 554 54.69 -8.66 20.83
C ARG A 554 54.74 -8.40 19.30
N LEU A 555 54.94 -7.14 18.92
CA LEU A 555 56.14 -6.57 18.23
C LEU A 555 55.81 -5.16 17.72
N LYS A 556 56.43 -4.10 18.27
CA LYS A 556 57.58 -3.34 17.72
C LYS A 556 57.35 -2.65 16.35
N ILE A 557 57.43 -1.31 16.40
CA ILE A 557 58.10 -0.38 15.46
C ILE A 557 57.35 -0.13 14.13
N LYS A 558 56.88 1.10 13.90
CA LYS A 558 57.65 2.23 13.34
C LYS A 558 56.93 3.55 13.54
#